data_AF-A0A2I0DTK1-F1
#
_entry.id   AF-A0A2I0DTK1-F1
#
_cell.length_a   1.000
_cell.length_b   1.000
_cell.length_c   1.000
_cell.angle_alpha   90.00
_cell.angle_beta   90.00
_cell.angle_gamma   90.00
#
_symmetry.space_group_name_H-M   'P 1'
#
loop_
_entity.id
_entity.type
_entity.pdbx_description
1 polymer ?
#
loop_
_entity_poly.entity_id
_entity_poly.type
_entity_poly.pdbx_seq_one_letter_code
_entity_poly.pdbx_strand_id
1 'polypeptide(L)'
;MKRLLLLTAFLSVSSAYAAKGDICTNCPDITPIANRADFDITTYYASANAADNTDMVEFKKAINKDISARHKQLSYAEVWTALTFTDEDPANANNVILLYKGNSIPKNQNASGVNNPDYWNREHVWAKSHGFPKSSQHGYTDIHHLRPSDTSMNSQRSNNDFDNGGSAVAEAPDNLKNGSISWEPREAVKGDVARMMFYMDTRYEVGSDTDMPDLVLVDRTGTATNSDNSKPGEMGKLCTLLEWHANDPVDNFERNRNDVVFEYQGNRNPYVDHPEWTDFVYKNKCSDIPAVTPSVSIAATEPVIEGDSVTLTATANITDAIFLWEQTSGADVKPVDTDSATLTFIAPKVTMDTDFGFKVTINDSQEAKANNEISITVKDKFIASPFRLDIAAVSVVSEAQQVSLIGSSNGDKPTYQWAQTAGPKVNLASTTQAELVFTAPSVSLDSMVSFSLTVKDSLDQTITKTVNLTVRNTDLTTPTEPTKPTTESSGGALGSLWIGVLVLLGLRRRIR
;
A
#
# COMPACT_ATOMS: atom_id res chain seq x y z
N MET A 1 29.80 11.48 -45.77
CA MET A 1 28.48 11.18 -45.16
C MET A 1 28.46 11.76 -43.77
N LYS A 2 27.65 12.81 -43.57
CA LYS A 2 27.49 13.51 -42.29
C LYS A 2 26.77 12.58 -41.31
N ARG A 3 27.36 12.26 -40.16
CA ARG A 3 26.65 11.65 -39.03
C ARG A 3 26.20 12.76 -38.08
N LEU A 4 24.89 12.72 -37.86
CA LEU A 4 24.03 13.67 -37.18
C LEU A 4 24.31 13.64 -35.66
N LEU A 5 24.72 14.77 -35.08
CA LEU A 5 24.67 14.97 -33.63
C LEU A 5 23.20 15.05 -33.23
N LEU A 6 22.70 14.07 -32.47
CA LEU A 6 21.45 14.22 -31.72
C LEU A 6 21.77 15.00 -30.44
N LEU A 7 21.38 16.27 -30.42
CA LEU A 7 21.38 17.11 -29.23
C LEU A 7 20.11 16.75 -28.43
N THR A 8 20.23 15.95 -27.38
CA THR A 8 19.14 15.71 -26.44
C THR A 8 18.93 16.95 -25.58
N ALA A 9 17.87 17.70 -25.88
CA ALA A 9 17.41 18.81 -25.06
C ALA A 9 16.87 18.26 -23.73
N PHE A 10 17.59 18.52 -22.63
CA PHE A 10 17.04 18.37 -21.28
C PHE A 10 15.93 19.42 -21.12
N LEU A 11 14.67 18.98 -21.13
CA LEU A 11 13.58 19.80 -20.61
C LEU A 11 13.75 19.88 -19.09
N SER A 12 14.34 20.98 -18.62
CA SER A 12 14.19 21.39 -17.22
C SER A 12 12.72 21.75 -17.01
N VAL A 13 12.00 20.90 -16.28
CA VAL A 13 10.71 21.28 -15.71
C VAL A 13 11.01 22.30 -14.62
N SER A 14 11.04 23.59 -14.97
CA SER A 14 10.99 24.67 -14.00
C SER A 14 9.59 24.66 -13.40
N SER A 15 9.45 23.98 -12.27
CA SER A 15 8.29 24.11 -11.39
C SER A 15 8.10 25.58 -11.05
N ALA A 16 6.86 26.03 -11.24
CA ALA A 16 6.44 27.40 -10.98
C ALA A 16 6.86 27.82 -9.56
N TYR A 17 7.53 28.96 -9.46
CA TYR A 17 7.97 29.60 -8.23
C TYR A 17 6.74 30.09 -7.45
N ALA A 18 6.10 29.18 -6.71
CA ALA A 18 5.17 29.54 -5.65
C ALA A 18 5.98 30.23 -4.53
N ALA A 19 5.48 31.33 -4.00
CA ALA A 19 6.12 32.07 -2.91
C ALA A 19 6.41 31.10 -1.74
N LYS A 20 7.68 30.75 -1.57
CA LYS A 20 8.17 29.76 -0.60
C LYS A 20 8.04 30.37 0.80
N GLY A 21 6.97 30.02 1.51
CA GLY A 21 7.01 30.10 2.96
C GLY A 21 8.11 29.16 3.45
N ASP A 22 8.88 29.58 4.46
CA ASP A 22 9.92 28.73 5.03
C ASP A 22 9.30 27.39 5.49
N ILE A 23 9.94 26.28 5.16
CA ILE A 23 9.46 24.92 5.46
C ILE A 23 9.26 24.70 6.98
N CYS A 24 10.02 25.44 7.77
CA CYS A 24 9.92 25.56 9.21
C CYS A 24 10.30 26.97 9.69
N THR A 25 10.03 27.29 10.95
CA THR A 25 10.38 28.59 11.53
C THR A 25 11.88 28.70 11.75
N ASN A 26 12.50 29.80 11.34
CA ASN A 26 13.94 30.10 11.55
C ASN A 26 14.87 28.96 11.09
N CYS A 27 14.55 28.34 9.96
CA CYS A 27 15.36 27.27 9.40
C CYS A 27 15.87 27.68 8.00
N PRO A 28 17.20 27.82 7.82
CA PRO A 28 17.77 28.29 6.57
C PRO A 28 17.66 27.23 5.49
N ASP A 29 17.59 27.65 4.24
CA ASP A 29 17.64 26.72 3.11
C ASP A 29 18.98 25.96 3.07
N ILE A 30 18.90 24.64 2.87
CA ILE A 30 20.04 23.77 2.65
C ILE A 30 19.91 23.07 1.30
N THR A 31 21.03 22.70 0.70
CA THR A 31 21.07 21.94 -0.56
C THR A 31 21.77 20.60 -0.30
N PRO A 32 21.23 19.50 -0.85
CA PRO A 32 21.94 18.23 -0.89
C PRO A 32 23.34 18.39 -1.46
N ILE A 33 24.31 17.71 -0.86
CA ILE A 33 25.71 17.63 -1.31
C ILE A 33 26.05 16.31 -1.97
N ALA A 34 25.17 15.32 -1.86
CA ALA A 34 25.28 14.03 -2.51
C ALA A 34 23.93 13.63 -3.11
N ASN A 35 23.97 12.73 -4.08
CA ASN A 35 22.79 12.13 -4.68
C ASN A 35 22.73 10.67 -4.23
N ARG A 36 21.63 10.26 -3.59
CA ARG A 36 21.46 8.88 -3.11
C ARG A 36 21.52 7.84 -4.23
N ALA A 37 21.20 8.21 -5.47
CA ALA A 37 21.29 7.32 -6.62
C ALA A 37 22.75 6.96 -7.00
N ASP A 38 23.72 7.75 -6.53
CA ASP A 38 25.16 7.51 -6.75
C ASP A 38 25.78 6.69 -5.60
N PHE A 39 25.00 6.37 -4.56
CA PHE A 39 25.46 5.52 -3.46
C PHE A 39 25.62 4.07 -3.95
N ASP A 40 26.84 3.56 -3.82
CA ASP A 40 27.16 2.16 -4.04
C ASP A 40 27.78 1.61 -2.77
N ILE A 41 27.12 0.64 -2.16
CA ILE A 41 27.45 0.11 -0.82
C ILE A 41 28.86 -0.50 -0.79
N THR A 42 29.28 -1.19 -1.85
CA THR A 42 30.57 -1.87 -1.93
C THR A 42 31.73 -0.88 -1.96
N THR A 43 31.62 0.17 -2.77
CA THR A 43 32.66 1.20 -2.91
C THR A 43 32.63 2.22 -1.77
N TYR A 44 31.46 2.48 -1.19
CA TYR A 44 31.36 3.37 -0.04
C TYR A 44 32.09 2.80 1.19
N TYR A 45 31.91 1.50 1.47
CA TYR A 45 32.53 0.78 2.59
C TYR A 45 33.83 0.04 2.22
N ALA A 46 34.62 0.61 1.31
CA ALA A 46 35.80 -0.06 0.77
C ALA A 46 36.86 -0.39 1.85
N SER A 47 37.02 0.42 2.89
CA SER A 47 37.97 0.12 3.97
C SER A 47 37.45 -1.00 4.85
N ALA A 48 36.18 -0.96 5.26
CA ALA A 48 35.56 -2.01 6.07
C ALA A 48 35.56 -3.36 5.34
N ASN A 49 35.20 -3.38 4.05
CA ASN A 49 35.21 -4.58 3.21
C ASN A 49 36.61 -5.17 3.00
N ALA A 50 37.66 -4.37 3.13
CA ALA A 50 39.05 -4.80 3.02
C ALA A 50 39.71 -5.15 4.36
N ALA A 51 39.05 -4.83 5.48
CA ALA A 51 39.58 -5.06 6.82
C ALA A 51 39.47 -6.55 7.21
N ASP A 52 40.37 -6.98 8.09
CA ASP A 52 40.29 -8.32 8.68
C ASP A 52 39.08 -8.38 9.61
N ASN A 53 38.05 -9.12 9.21
CA ASN A 53 36.83 -9.34 9.98
C ASN A 53 37.02 -10.37 11.11
N THR A 54 38.25 -10.61 11.56
CA THR A 54 38.55 -11.33 12.80
C THR A 54 39.07 -10.41 13.92
N ASP A 55 39.53 -9.20 13.57
CA ASP A 55 39.93 -8.16 14.53
C ASP A 55 38.88 -7.05 14.59
N MET A 56 38.06 -7.11 15.65
CA MET A 56 36.96 -6.16 15.88
C MET A 56 37.42 -4.71 16.02
N VAL A 57 38.64 -4.47 16.53
CA VAL A 57 39.16 -3.11 16.73
C VAL A 57 39.55 -2.51 15.39
N GLU A 58 40.27 -3.26 14.56
CA GLU A 58 40.67 -2.80 13.22
C GLU A 58 39.46 -2.71 12.27
N PHE A 59 38.49 -3.61 12.38
CA PHE A 59 37.24 -3.51 11.62
C PHE A 59 36.43 -2.26 11.99
N LYS A 60 36.26 -1.96 13.29
CA LYS A 60 35.58 -0.73 13.74
C LYS A 60 36.29 0.53 13.22
N LYS A 61 37.62 0.59 13.27
CA LYS A 61 38.42 1.68 12.68
C LYS A 61 38.22 1.81 11.16
N ALA A 62 38.11 0.70 10.46
CA ALA A 62 37.88 0.70 9.02
C ALA A 62 36.49 1.25 8.68
N ILE A 63 35.46 0.88 9.46
CA ILE A 63 34.12 1.49 9.37
C ILE A 63 34.22 3.00 9.60
N ASN A 64 34.87 3.43 10.70
CA ASN A 64 35.05 4.84 11.03
C ASN A 64 35.67 5.63 9.88
N LYS A 65 36.74 5.09 9.29
CA LYS A 65 37.43 5.71 8.17
C LYS A 65 36.51 5.96 6.98
N ASP A 66 35.66 4.98 6.62
CA ASP A 66 34.72 5.12 5.51
C ASP A 66 33.63 6.17 5.80
N ILE A 67 33.07 6.17 7.02
CA ILE A 67 31.98 7.09 7.40
C ILE A 67 32.45 8.50 7.76
N SER A 68 33.75 8.70 8.00
CA SER A 68 34.35 10.02 8.27
C SER A 68 34.76 10.74 6.99
N ALA A 69 35.06 10.02 5.91
CA ALA A 69 35.69 10.56 4.70
C ALA A 69 34.91 11.67 3.99
N ARG A 70 33.57 11.69 4.12
CA ARG A 70 32.67 12.59 3.37
C ARG A 70 31.74 13.40 4.27
N HIS A 71 31.98 13.41 5.58
CA HIS A 71 31.08 14.00 6.55
C HIS A 71 31.10 15.54 6.51
N LYS A 72 30.05 16.15 5.97
CA LYS A 72 29.81 17.58 6.04
C LYS A 72 29.13 17.94 7.37
N GLN A 73 29.77 18.82 8.13
CA GLN A 73 29.16 19.43 9.30
C GLN A 73 28.12 20.48 8.88
N LEU A 74 26.88 20.34 9.36
CA LEU A 74 25.84 21.36 9.25
C LEU A 74 25.99 22.39 10.39
N SER A 75 25.56 23.62 10.18
CA SER A 75 25.32 24.54 11.28
C SER A 75 24.12 24.08 12.10
N TYR A 76 24.05 24.50 13.37
CA TYR A 76 22.93 24.11 14.22
C TYR A 76 21.58 24.61 13.67
N ALA A 77 21.54 25.77 12.99
CA ALA A 77 20.34 26.27 12.35
C ALA A 77 19.90 25.38 11.17
N GLU A 78 20.84 24.95 10.32
CA GLU A 78 20.60 24.06 9.18
C GLU A 78 20.03 22.70 9.58
N VAL A 79 20.35 22.19 10.79
CA VAL A 79 19.75 20.97 11.32
C VAL A 79 18.22 21.06 11.35
N TRP A 80 17.63 22.22 11.64
CA TRP A 80 16.17 22.34 11.61
C TRP A 80 15.61 21.92 10.25
N THR A 81 16.21 22.46 9.18
CA THR A 81 15.80 22.18 7.82
C THR A 81 16.06 20.73 7.46
N ALA A 82 17.22 20.18 7.82
CA ALA A 82 17.56 18.79 7.57
C ALA A 82 16.55 17.82 8.20
N LEU A 83 16.13 18.06 9.45
CA LEU A 83 15.15 17.21 10.12
C LEU A 83 13.76 17.24 9.49
N THR A 84 13.42 18.29 8.74
CA THR A 84 12.18 18.28 7.95
C THR A 84 12.21 17.31 6.77
N PHE A 85 13.38 16.86 6.35
CA PHE A 85 13.54 15.87 5.29
C PHE A 85 13.83 14.48 5.83
N THR A 86 14.69 14.35 6.85
CA THR A 86 15.09 13.05 7.39
C THR A 86 13.94 12.31 8.08
N ASP A 87 13.01 13.07 8.65
CA ASP A 87 11.90 12.54 9.45
C ASP A 87 10.53 12.95 8.88
N GLU A 88 10.48 13.29 7.58
CA GLU A 88 9.24 13.58 6.85
C GLU A 88 8.24 12.41 6.99
N ASP A 89 6.98 12.73 7.30
CA ASP A 89 5.91 11.73 7.35
C ASP A 89 5.58 11.25 5.93
N PRO A 90 5.75 9.94 5.61
CA PRO A 90 5.44 9.39 4.30
C PRO A 90 3.97 9.56 3.87
N ALA A 91 3.04 9.68 4.84
CA ALA A 91 1.64 9.93 4.59
C ALA A 91 1.28 11.42 4.48
N ASN A 92 2.18 12.32 4.90
CA ASN A 92 1.96 13.76 4.86
C ASN A 92 3.29 14.55 4.82
N ALA A 93 3.72 14.93 3.61
CA ALA A 93 4.96 15.66 3.38
C ALA A 93 5.05 17.05 4.05
N ASN A 94 3.97 17.57 4.64
CA ASN A 94 4.01 18.81 5.43
C ASN A 94 4.39 18.58 6.90
N ASN A 95 4.52 17.34 7.32
CA ASN A 95 4.74 16.95 8.71
C ASN A 95 6.07 16.20 8.89
N VAL A 96 6.49 16.11 10.14
CA VAL A 96 7.55 15.21 10.63
C VAL A 96 6.98 14.23 11.66
N ILE A 97 7.57 13.05 11.76
CA ILE A 97 7.24 12.04 12.78
C ILE A 97 8.16 12.21 13.98
N LEU A 98 7.60 12.38 15.18
CA LEU A 98 8.39 12.57 16.40
C LEU A 98 8.91 11.25 16.96
N LEU A 99 10.18 11.21 17.40
CA LEU A 99 10.85 9.99 17.85
C LEU A 99 10.07 9.27 18.97
N TYR A 100 9.89 9.94 20.12
CA TYR A 100 9.32 9.31 21.32
C TYR A 100 7.80 9.17 21.30
N LYS A 101 7.06 10.11 20.67
CA LYS A 101 5.58 10.06 20.58
C LYS A 101 5.06 9.32 19.35
N GLY A 102 5.86 9.20 18.29
CA GLY A 102 5.45 8.56 17.03
C GLY A 102 4.36 9.32 16.27
N ASN A 103 3.95 10.50 16.73
CA ASN A 103 2.90 11.28 16.08
C ASN A 103 3.47 12.16 14.97
N SER A 104 2.64 12.41 13.96
CA SER A 104 2.91 13.30 12.83
C SER A 104 2.47 14.72 13.17
N ILE A 105 3.40 15.68 13.15
CA ILE A 105 3.10 17.11 13.39
C ILE A 105 3.70 18.03 12.32
N PRO A 106 3.11 19.21 12.07
CA PRO A 106 3.59 20.13 11.03
C PRO A 106 5.06 20.53 11.17
N LYS A 107 5.78 20.57 10.05
CA LYS A 107 7.19 21.01 9.97
C LYS A 107 7.41 22.40 10.57
N ASN A 108 6.45 23.31 10.41
CA ASN A 108 6.52 24.67 10.95
C ASN A 108 6.20 24.80 12.46
N GLN A 109 5.79 23.72 13.13
CA GLN A 109 5.63 23.67 14.59
C GLN A 109 6.94 23.27 15.28
N ASN A 110 8.06 23.83 14.82
CA ASN A 110 9.36 23.62 15.43
C ASN A 110 9.61 24.69 16.52
N ALA A 111 10.25 24.31 17.62
CA ALA A 111 10.49 25.16 18.80
C ALA A 111 11.61 26.21 18.56
N SER A 112 11.79 26.71 17.33
CA SER A 112 12.82 27.67 16.97
C SER A 112 12.36 29.10 17.22
N GLY A 113 12.66 29.62 18.42
CA GLY A 113 12.21 30.95 18.84
C GLY A 113 10.77 30.97 19.40
N VAL A 114 10.16 29.80 19.56
CA VAL A 114 8.84 29.61 20.19
C VAL A 114 8.99 28.59 21.31
N ASN A 115 8.54 28.94 22.51
CA ASN A 115 8.54 28.04 23.65
C ASN A 115 7.15 27.40 23.80
N ASN A 116 6.92 26.30 23.09
CA ASN A 116 5.70 25.51 23.17
C ASN A 116 6.07 24.04 23.45
N PRO A 117 5.55 23.42 24.53
CA PRO A 117 5.85 22.02 24.86
C PRO A 117 5.49 21.05 23.73
N ASP A 118 4.39 21.30 23.01
CA ASP A 118 3.89 20.44 21.93
C ASP A 118 4.59 20.69 20.57
N TYR A 119 5.51 21.65 20.50
CA TYR A 119 6.32 21.87 19.30
C TYR A 119 7.53 20.94 19.30
N TRP A 120 7.99 20.54 18.12
CA TRP A 120 9.17 19.68 18.05
C TRP A 120 10.46 20.46 18.21
N ASN A 121 11.40 19.88 18.94
CA ASN A 121 12.77 20.31 19.06
C ASN A 121 13.74 19.24 18.53
N ARG A 122 15.03 19.57 18.50
CA ARG A 122 16.10 18.66 18.10
C ARG A 122 16.52 17.85 19.31
N GLU A 123 16.15 16.58 19.33
CA GLU A 123 16.62 15.59 20.28
C GLU A 123 18.04 15.14 19.92
N HIS A 124 18.97 15.34 20.84
CA HIS A 124 20.31 14.74 20.79
C HIS A 124 20.22 13.34 21.40
N VAL A 125 20.01 12.30 20.58
CA VAL A 125 19.82 10.92 21.07
C VAL A 125 21.03 10.48 21.90
N TRP A 126 22.25 10.63 21.39
CA TRP A 126 23.40 10.79 22.27
C TRP A 126 23.37 12.16 22.92
N ALA A 127 23.11 12.23 24.23
CA ALA A 127 22.96 13.49 24.92
C ALA A 127 24.28 14.28 24.88
N LYS A 128 24.25 15.50 24.32
CA LYS A 128 25.45 16.36 24.18
C LYS A 128 26.22 16.62 25.48
N SER A 129 25.57 16.52 26.64
CA SER A 129 26.23 16.64 27.95
C SER A 129 27.17 15.46 28.26
N HIS A 130 27.12 14.37 27.49
CA HIS A 130 27.98 13.20 27.59
C HIS A 130 29.14 13.28 26.58
N GLY A 131 29.80 14.44 26.49
CA GLY A 131 31.07 14.58 25.78
C GLY A 131 31.21 15.80 24.89
N PHE A 132 30.14 16.26 24.23
CA PHE A 132 30.23 17.29 23.19
C PHE A 132 29.24 18.46 23.37
N PRO A 133 29.35 19.26 24.45
CA PRO A 133 28.37 20.30 24.74
C PRO A 133 28.44 21.53 23.82
N LYS A 134 29.48 21.67 22.98
CA LYS A 134 29.73 22.88 22.18
C LYS A 134 29.18 22.72 20.76
N SER A 135 28.56 23.77 20.23
CA SER A 135 28.01 23.77 18.87
C SER A 135 29.04 23.70 17.74
N SER A 136 30.34 23.86 18.04
CA SER A 136 31.42 23.67 17.07
C SER A 136 31.74 22.19 16.81
N GLN A 137 31.33 21.31 17.70
CA GLN A 137 31.71 19.90 17.67
C GLN A 137 30.88 19.17 16.61
N HIS A 138 31.51 18.29 15.81
CA HIS A 138 30.84 17.59 14.72
C HIS A 138 29.63 16.79 15.19
N GLY A 139 29.78 16.08 16.33
CA GLY A 139 28.68 15.35 16.96
C GLY A 139 27.51 16.24 17.39
N TYR A 140 27.70 17.54 17.59
CA TYR A 140 26.59 18.42 18.00
C TYR A 140 25.54 18.63 16.90
N THR A 141 25.96 18.51 15.64
CA THR A 141 25.12 18.82 14.46
C THR A 141 24.94 17.62 13.54
N ASP A 142 25.34 16.43 13.99
CA ASP A 142 25.25 15.20 13.21
C ASP A 142 23.83 14.65 13.17
N ILE A 143 23.17 14.77 12.02
CA ILE A 143 21.78 14.35 11.85
C ILE A 143 21.60 12.84 11.79
N HIS A 144 22.64 12.01 11.92
CA HIS A 144 22.43 10.58 12.14
C HIS A 144 21.76 10.31 13.49
N HIS A 145 22.07 11.08 14.54
CA HIS A 145 21.53 10.92 15.90
C HIS A 145 20.61 12.07 16.36
N LEU A 146 20.43 13.11 15.55
CA LEU A 146 19.47 14.18 15.83
C LEU A 146 18.09 13.80 15.28
N ARG A 147 17.07 13.81 16.14
CA ARG A 147 15.69 13.48 15.75
C ARG A 147 14.72 14.59 16.16
N PRO A 148 13.61 14.81 15.45
CA PRO A 148 12.55 15.64 15.97
C PRO A 148 11.88 14.95 17.17
N SER A 149 11.78 15.64 18.30
CA SER A 149 11.05 15.19 19.47
C SER A 149 10.15 16.31 19.96
N ASP A 150 9.01 15.95 20.53
CA ASP A 150 8.21 16.88 21.31
C ASP A 150 9.08 17.54 22.42
N THR A 151 8.91 18.86 22.61
CA THR A 151 9.77 19.64 23.50
C THR A 151 9.63 19.19 24.95
N SER A 152 8.41 18.86 25.39
CA SER A 152 8.18 18.28 26.71
C SER A 152 8.78 16.89 26.84
N MET A 153 8.65 16.03 25.83
CA MET A 153 9.26 14.69 25.86
C MET A 153 10.79 14.73 25.89
N ASN A 154 11.43 15.59 25.10
CA ASN A 154 12.88 15.78 25.15
C ASN A 154 13.31 16.26 26.54
N SER A 155 12.58 17.23 27.11
CA SER A 155 12.84 17.72 28.47
C SER A 155 12.67 16.61 29.52
N GLN A 156 11.69 15.72 29.35
CA GLN A 156 11.50 14.56 30.21
C GLN A 156 12.61 13.52 30.04
N ARG A 157 13.11 13.31 28.83
CA ARG A 157 14.24 12.40 28.59
C ARG A 157 15.52 12.90 29.24
N SER A 158 15.77 14.21 29.23
CA SER A 158 16.97 14.86 29.80
C SER A 158 18.25 14.30 29.15
N ASN A 159 19.17 13.77 29.97
CA ASN A 159 20.42 13.15 29.56
C ASN A 159 20.51 11.73 30.15
N ASN A 160 19.36 11.12 30.43
CA ASN A 160 19.31 9.76 30.96
C ASN A 160 19.93 8.78 29.95
N ASP A 161 20.63 7.78 30.47
CA ASP A 161 21.14 6.68 29.65
C ASP A 161 19.98 5.88 29.04
N PHE A 162 20.22 5.23 27.92
CA PHE A 162 19.28 4.24 27.40
C PHE A 162 19.49 2.89 28.10
N ASP A 163 18.42 2.38 28.69
CA ASP A 163 18.24 1.05 29.26
C ASP A 163 16.72 0.83 29.43
N ASN A 164 16.31 -0.36 29.86
CA ASN A 164 14.97 -0.59 30.35
C ASN A 164 14.63 0.46 31.43
N GLY A 165 13.44 1.03 31.28
CA GLY A 165 12.96 2.12 32.09
C GLY A 165 12.32 1.59 33.37
N GLY A 166 11.38 2.37 33.90
CA GLY A 166 10.63 1.99 35.09
C GLY A 166 9.17 2.28 34.89
N SER A 167 8.76 3.49 35.27
CA SER A 167 7.36 3.90 35.16
C SER A 167 7.06 4.49 33.80
N ALA A 168 5.84 4.25 33.30
CA ALA A 168 5.34 4.88 32.09
C ALA A 168 5.34 6.40 32.21
N VAL A 169 5.81 7.07 31.16
CA VAL A 169 5.79 8.53 31.04
C VAL A 169 4.36 8.98 30.78
N ALA A 170 3.78 9.79 31.67
CA ALA A 170 2.35 10.12 31.62
C ALA A 170 1.88 10.74 30.28
N GLU A 171 2.74 11.51 29.62
CA GLU A 171 2.44 12.15 28.33
C GLU A 171 2.48 11.17 27.14
N ALA A 172 3.33 10.14 27.21
CA ALA A 172 3.49 9.13 26.18
C ALA A 172 3.81 7.77 26.83
N PRO A 173 2.78 7.05 27.32
CA PRO A 173 2.94 5.90 28.21
C PRO A 173 3.74 4.71 27.67
N ASP A 174 3.93 4.63 26.35
CA ASP A 174 4.77 3.61 25.70
C ASP A 174 6.27 3.86 25.90
N ASN A 175 6.66 5.01 26.46
CA ASN A 175 8.03 5.28 26.88
C ASN A 175 8.11 5.11 28.41
N LEU A 176 9.15 4.46 28.90
CA LEU A 176 9.36 4.23 30.33
C LEU A 176 10.58 5.02 30.83
N LYS A 177 10.51 5.50 32.07
CA LYS A 177 11.59 6.26 32.70
C LYS A 177 11.86 5.75 34.11
N ASN A 178 13.13 5.55 34.45
CA ASN A 178 13.57 5.24 35.81
C ASN A 178 14.31 6.43 36.40
N GLY A 179 13.55 7.34 37.02
CA GLY A 179 14.11 8.55 37.64
C GLY A 179 15.06 9.31 36.69
N SER A 180 16.21 9.74 37.18
CA SER A 180 17.26 10.38 36.36
C SER A 180 18.34 9.40 35.91
N ILE A 181 18.00 8.11 35.79
CA ILE A 181 18.96 7.03 35.49
C ILE A 181 18.80 6.56 34.05
N SER A 182 17.62 6.02 33.71
CA SER A 182 17.37 5.45 32.39
C SER A 182 16.11 5.98 31.71
N TRP A 183 16.14 5.89 30.38
CA TRP A 183 15.01 6.13 29.48
C TRP A 183 14.88 4.95 28.52
N GLU A 184 13.67 4.42 28.41
CA GLU A 184 13.29 3.39 27.46
C GLU A 184 12.28 3.99 26.49
N PRO A 185 12.62 4.10 25.19
CA PRO A 185 11.68 4.61 24.20
C PRO A 185 10.62 3.55 23.87
N ARG A 186 9.53 3.98 23.22
CA ARG A 186 8.53 3.07 22.63
C ARG A 186 9.17 1.99 21.75
N GLU A 187 8.56 0.81 21.70
CA GLU A 187 9.10 -0.37 20.99
C GLU A 187 9.54 -0.08 19.56
N ALA A 188 8.72 0.62 18.78
CA ALA A 188 8.94 0.84 17.35
C ALA A 188 10.04 1.86 17.01
N VAL A 189 10.90 2.26 17.96
CA VAL A 189 12.15 3.03 17.68
C VAL A 189 13.32 2.54 18.54
N LYS A 190 13.20 1.41 19.22
CA LYS A 190 14.26 0.89 20.09
C LYS A 190 15.51 0.54 19.26
N GLY A 191 15.31 -0.07 18.09
CA GLY A 191 16.36 -0.42 17.14
C GLY A 191 16.97 0.82 16.48
N ASP A 192 16.15 1.79 16.08
CA ASP A 192 16.62 3.10 15.60
C ASP A 192 17.57 3.74 16.60
N VAL A 193 17.15 3.83 17.86
CA VAL A 193 17.95 4.41 18.95
C VAL A 193 19.25 3.64 19.12
N ALA A 194 19.21 2.31 19.14
CA ALA A 194 20.40 1.49 19.24
C ALA A 194 21.40 1.76 18.10
N ARG A 195 20.94 1.78 16.85
CA ARG A 195 21.81 2.03 15.68
C ARG A 195 22.34 3.46 15.63
N MET A 196 21.59 4.45 16.11
CA MET A 196 22.10 5.81 16.32
C MET A 196 23.22 5.83 17.37
N MET A 197 23.08 5.09 18.46
CA MET A 197 24.09 5.01 19.52
C MET A 197 25.37 4.28 19.07
N PHE A 198 25.25 3.15 18.37
CA PHE A 198 26.40 2.43 17.79
C PHE A 198 27.15 3.30 16.78
N TYR A 199 26.41 4.04 15.94
CA TYR A 199 27.01 4.98 15.01
C TYR A 199 27.83 6.05 15.75
N MET A 200 27.29 6.67 16.80
CA MET A 200 28.01 7.72 17.53
C MET A 200 29.29 7.21 18.19
N ASP A 201 29.24 6.02 18.80
CA ASP A 201 30.42 5.33 19.38
C ASP A 201 31.45 4.94 18.31
N THR A 202 31.02 4.67 17.08
CA THR A 202 31.93 4.33 15.97
C THR A 202 32.49 5.55 15.27
N ARG A 203 31.66 6.54 14.94
CA ARG A 203 32.05 7.73 14.19
C ARG A 203 33.00 8.62 14.99
N TYR A 204 32.81 8.72 16.29
CA TYR A 204 33.58 9.61 17.15
C TYR A 204 34.50 8.83 18.09
N GLU A 205 35.21 7.84 17.55
CA GLU A 205 36.29 7.18 18.28
C GLU A 205 37.49 8.12 18.49
N VAL A 206 38.33 7.79 19.47
CA VAL A 206 39.54 8.55 19.79
C VAL A 206 40.37 8.90 18.55
N GLY A 207 40.63 10.19 18.36
CA GLY A 207 41.48 10.69 17.27
C GLY A 207 40.80 10.79 15.90
N SER A 208 39.51 10.45 15.77
CA SER A 208 38.74 10.66 14.53
C SER A 208 38.55 12.13 14.19
N ASP A 209 38.23 12.97 15.18
CA ASP A 209 38.05 14.42 15.04
C ASP A 209 38.75 15.16 16.20
N THR A 210 39.45 16.26 15.88
CA THR A 210 40.27 16.97 16.88
C THR A 210 39.48 17.70 17.97
N ASP A 211 38.22 18.07 17.71
CA ASP A 211 37.33 18.74 18.67
C ASP A 211 36.25 17.78 19.25
N MET A 212 36.42 16.47 19.08
CA MET A 212 35.53 15.45 19.68
C MET A 212 36.29 14.63 20.72
N PRO A 213 35.68 14.30 21.87
CA PRO A 213 36.17 13.21 22.69
C PRO A 213 35.95 11.86 22.00
N ASP A 214 36.56 10.83 22.57
CA ASP A 214 36.17 9.44 22.33
C ASP A 214 34.77 9.19 22.89
N LEU A 215 33.79 8.90 22.03
CA LEU A 215 32.46 8.51 22.45
C LEU A 215 32.42 7.00 22.65
N VAL A 216 32.02 6.57 23.84
CA VAL A 216 32.09 5.18 24.27
C VAL A 216 30.75 4.71 24.81
N LEU A 217 30.15 3.72 24.14
CA LEU A 217 29.07 2.93 24.69
C LEU A 217 29.62 2.03 25.79
N VAL A 218 29.07 2.20 26.99
CA VAL A 218 29.38 1.37 28.17
C VAL A 218 28.24 0.41 28.44
N ASP A 219 28.44 -0.57 29.32
CA ASP A 219 27.36 -1.48 29.75
C ASP A 219 26.88 -1.14 31.18
N ARG A 220 26.50 0.12 31.39
CA ARG A 220 25.99 0.60 32.68
C ARG A 220 25.18 1.88 32.52
N THR A 221 24.24 2.10 33.42
CA THR A 221 23.53 3.38 33.53
C THR A 221 24.19 4.31 34.56
N GLY A 222 23.74 5.56 34.62
CA GLY A 222 24.29 6.58 35.52
C GLY A 222 25.66 7.07 35.06
N THR A 223 25.86 7.18 33.74
CA THR A 223 27.07 7.75 33.16
C THR A 223 27.16 9.25 33.50
N ALA A 224 28.39 9.73 33.67
CA ALA A 224 28.62 11.11 34.08
C ALA A 224 28.67 12.04 32.85
N THR A 225 28.20 13.27 33.02
CA THR A 225 28.38 14.31 32.00
C THR A 225 29.87 14.64 31.84
N ASN A 226 30.29 14.94 30.61
CA ASN A 226 31.66 15.35 30.29
C ASN A 226 31.67 16.56 29.35
N SER A 227 32.57 17.50 29.63
CA SER A 227 32.85 18.69 28.80
C SER A 227 34.33 18.84 28.44
N ASP A 228 35.16 17.88 28.87
CA ASP A 228 36.58 17.79 28.63
C ASP A 228 36.84 16.75 27.53
N ASN A 229 37.22 17.24 26.34
CA ASN A 229 37.47 16.39 25.17
C ASN A 229 38.65 15.41 25.38
N SER A 230 39.48 15.58 26.41
CA SER A 230 40.55 14.63 26.74
C SER A 230 40.07 13.37 27.47
N LYS A 231 38.80 13.33 27.86
CA LYS A 231 38.15 12.20 28.53
C LYS A 231 37.04 11.64 27.64
N PRO A 232 36.71 10.34 27.77
CA PRO A 232 35.63 9.77 27.00
C PRO A 232 34.28 10.42 27.36
N GLY A 233 33.42 10.55 26.36
CA GLY A 233 31.99 10.72 26.56
C GLY A 233 31.36 9.35 26.69
N GLU A 234 30.87 8.97 27.86
CA GLU A 234 30.28 7.65 28.09
C GLU A 234 28.75 7.74 28.09
N MET A 235 28.07 6.75 27.49
CA MET A 235 26.62 6.71 27.50
C MET A 235 26.05 5.29 27.33
N GLY A 236 24.85 5.08 27.87
CA GLY A 236 23.98 3.94 27.57
C GLY A 236 24.38 2.63 28.25
N LYS A 237 23.48 1.64 28.17
CA LYS A 237 23.75 0.26 28.54
C LYS A 237 23.79 -0.61 27.30
N LEU A 238 25.02 -0.91 26.87
CA LEU A 238 25.34 -1.56 25.60
C LEU A 238 24.53 -2.84 25.37
N CYS A 239 24.41 -3.72 26.36
CA CYS A 239 23.74 -4.99 26.15
C CYS A 239 22.23 -4.84 25.95
N THR A 240 21.61 -3.85 26.59
CA THR A 240 20.21 -3.50 26.33
C THR A 240 20.04 -2.91 24.92
N LEU A 241 20.98 -2.07 24.46
CA LEU A 241 20.95 -1.55 23.09
C LEU A 241 21.10 -2.66 22.04
N LEU A 242 21.93 -3.69 22.31
CA LEU A 242 22.04 -4.86 21.45
C LEU A 242 20.76 -5.68 21.40
N GLU A 243 20.10 -5.89 22.55
CA GLU A 243 18.79 -6.53 22.61
C GLU A 243 17.74 -5.74 21.80
N TRP A 244 17.72 -4.42 21.94
CA TRP A 244 16.82 -3.54 21.18
C TRP A 244 17.08 -3.60 19.67
N HIS A 245 18.35 -3.57 19.26
CA HIS A 245 18.73 -3.73 17.86
C HIS A 245 18.24 -5.05 17.26
N ALA A 246 18.36 -6.16 18.01
CA ALA A 246 17.92 -7.47 17.57
C ALA A 246 16.39 -7.61 17.49
N ASN A 247 15.66 -6.97 18.42
CA ASN A 247 14.21 -7.06 18.50
C ASN A 247 13.47 -6.06 17.59
N ASP A 248 14.12 -4.99 17.16
CA ASP A 248 13.59 -3.96 16.25
C ASP A 248 14.48 -3.79 15.01
N PRO A 249 14.31 -4.66 13.98
CA PRO A 249 15.11 -4.64 12.77
C PRO A 249 14.96 -3.34 11.97
N VAL A 250 15.95 -3.07 11.10
CA VAL A 250 15.93 -1.88 10.22
C VAL A 250 14.69 -1.90 9.32
N ASP A 251 13.89 -0.84 9.37
CA ASP A 251 12.69 -0.68 8.54
C ASP A 251 12.90 0.26 7.34
N ASN A 252 11.84 0.49 6.57
CA ASN A 252 11.89 1.36 5.39
C ASN A 252 12.04 2.84 5.75
N PHE A 253 11.49 3.27 6.88
CA PHE A 253 11.61 4.65 7.32
C PHE A 253 13.05 4.97 7.69
N GLU A 254 13.71 4.07 8.43
CA GLU A 254 15.10 4.23 8.82
C GLU A 254 16.06 4.14 7.62
N ARG A 255 15.83 3.23 6.67
CA ARG A 255 16.59 3.19 5.40
C ARG A 255 16.49 4.50 4.63
N ASN A 256 15.27 5.00 4.42
CA ASN A 256 15.07 6.28 3.75
C ASN A 256 15.73 7.42 4.52
N ARG A 257 15.64 7.40 5.86
CA ARG A 257 16.32 8.39 6.69
C ARG A 257 17.83 8.37 6.45
N ASN A 258 18.46 7.19 6.43
CA ASN A 258 19.89 7.05 6.13
C ASN A 258 20.27 7.57 4.73
N ASP A 259 19.40 7.37 3.73
CA ASP A 259 19.57 7.96 2.40
C ASP A 259 19.51 9.49 2.43
N VAL A 260 18.52 10.06 3.12
CA VAL A 260 18.37 11.52 3.25
C VAL A 260 19.54 12.13 4.01
N VAL A 261 20.02 11.47 5.08
CA VAL A 261 21.20 11.97 5.80
C VAL A 261 22.42 11.99 4.88
N PHE A 262 22.62 10.93 4.08
CA PHE A 262 23.70 10.88 3.10
C PHE A 262 23.63 12.04 2.10
N GLU A 263 22.44 12.40 1.63
CA GLU A 263 22.26 13.54 0.73
C GLU A 263 22.75 14.86 1.35
N TYR A 264 22.53 15.10 2.64
CA TYR A 264 22.85 16.38 3.28
C TYR A 264 24.19 16.43 4.01
N GLN A 265 24.68 15.30 4.51
CA GLN A 265 25.93 15.18 5.26
C GLN A 265 26.99 14.33 4.56
N GLY A 266 26.68 13.64 3.47
CA GLY A 266 27.64 12.87 2.67
C GLY A 266 28.08 11.55 3.32
N ASN A 267 27.67 11.27 4.56
CA ASN A 267 28.00 10.06 5.29
C ASN A 267 26.76 9.23 5.67
N ARG A 268 26.97 7.94 5.91
CA ARG A 268 25.96 6.92 6.19
C ARG A 268 26.12 6.33 7.59
N ASN A 269 25.03 5.90 8.20
CA ASN A 269 25.07 5.04 9.38
C ASN A 269 25.33 3.59 8.92
N PRO A 270 26.49 3.00 9.24
CA PRO A 270 26.85 1.65 8.80
C PRO A 270 25.97 0.59 9.44
N TYR A 271 25.42 0.81 10.62
CA TYR A 271 24.58 -0.17 11.30
C TYR A 271 23.14 -0.19 10.79
N VAL A 272 22.77 0.76 9.93
CA VAL A 272 21.53 0.72 9.14
C VAL A 272 21.74 -0.03 7.83
N ASP A 273 22.89 0.16 7.19
CA ASP A 273 23.24 -0.50 5.92
C ASP A 273 23.70 -1.94 6.09
N HIS A 274 24.42 -2.19 7.19
CA HIS A 274 25.02 -3.45 7.60
C HIS A 274 24.67 -3.72 9.07
N PRO A 275 23.39 -4.00 9.41
CA PRO A 275 22.99 -4.28 10.78
C PRO A 275 23.79 -5.43 11.41
N GLU A 276 24.21 -6.41 10.61
CA GLU A 276 25.04 -7.56 11.00
C GLU A 276 26.41 -7.15 11.57
N TRP A 277 26.95 -5.98 11.23
CA TRP A 277 28.21 -5.50 11.79
C TRP A 277 28.11 -5.13 13.26
N THR A 278 26.90 -4.85 13.76
CA THR A 278 26.66 -4.56 15.18
C THR A 278 27.09 -5.73 16.04
N ASP A 279 26.66 -6.94 15.68
CA ASP A 279 26.99 -8.16 16.39
C ASP A 279 28.50 -8.40 16.41
N PHE A 280 29.14 -8.21 15.25
CA PHE A 280 30.59 -8.37 15.16
C PHE A 280 31.34 -7.35 16.03
N VAL A 281 30.95 -6.07 16.05
CA VAL A 281 31.68 -5.00 16.75
C VAL A 281 31.41 -5.01 18.27
N TYR A 282 30.22 -5.43 18.71
CA TYR A 282 29.79 -5.19 20.09
C TYR A 282 29.38 -6.44 20.88
N LYS A 283 28.95 -7.54 20.24
CA LYS A 283 28.32 -8.67 20.96
C LYS A 283 29.24 -9.32 21.98
N ASN A 284 30.55 -9.38 21.72
CA ASN A 284 31.52 -9.97 22.65
C ASN A 284 31.70 -9.18 23.96
N LYS A 285 31.19 -7.94 24.03
CA LYS A 285 31.21 -7.10 25.23
C LYS A 285 30.03 -7.43 26.17
N CYS A 286 29.13 -8.30 25.73
CA CYS A 286 27.95 -8.73 26.46
C CYS A 286 27.99 -10.23 26.68
N SER A 287 28.02 -10.64 27.94
CA SER A 287 27.71 -12.02 28.32
C SER A 287 26.19 -12.16 28.37
N ASP A 288 25.63 -13.20 27.75
CA ASP A 288 24.21 -13.58 27.84
C ASP A 288 23.19 -12.72 27.04
N ILE A 289 23.50 -12.34 25.80
CA ILE A 289 22.42 -11.93 24.87
C ILE A 289 21.63 -13.20 24.48
N PRO A 290 20.32 -13.28 24.78
CA PRO A 290 19.52 -14.43 24.40
C PRO A 290 19.61 -14.66 22.89
N ALA A 291 19.72 -15.91 22.45
CA ALA A 291 19.65 -16.23 21.03
C ALA A 291 18.33 -15.69 20.47
N VAL A 292 18.43 -14.82 19.45
CA VAL A 292 17.25 -14.30 18.74
C VAL A 292 16.47 -15.50 18.22
N THR A 293 15.22 -15.64 18.64
CA THR A 293 14.35 -16.68 18.08
C THR A 293 13.99 -16.22 16.66
N PRO A 294 14.30 -16.99 15.61
CA PRO A 294 13.95 -16.58 14.26
C PRO A 294 12.44 -16.38 14.14
N SER A 295 12.04 -15.35 13.43
CA SER A 295 10.66 -15.05 13.08
C SER A 295 10.63 -14.43 11.69
N VAL A 296 9.53 -14.69 10.96
CA VAL A 296 9.30 -14.15 9.63
C VAL A 296 7.86 -13.69 9.52
N SER A 297 7.64 -12.52 8.93
CA SER A 297 6.31 -11.99 8.59
C SER A 297 6.17 -11.91 7.07
N ILE A 298 4.94 -12.00 6.57
CA ILE A 298 4.63 -11.88 5.14
C ILE A 298 3.62 -10.74 4.95
N ALA A 299 3.87 -9.89 3.97
CA ALA A 299 2.92 -8.89 3.48
C ALA A 299 2.66 -9.08 1.99
N ALA A 300 1.44 -8.76 1.55
CA ALA A 300 1.03 -8.78 0.14
C ALA A 300 0.66 -7.37 -0.33
N THR A 301 0.77 -7.13 -1.63
CA THR A 301 0.25 -5.91 -2.27
C THR A 301 -1.26 -6.09 -2.51
N GLU A 302 -2.10 -5.22 -1.96
CA GLU A 302 -3.58 -5.31 -2.07
C GLU A 302 -4.17 -4.04 -2.71
N PRO A 303 -5.30 -4.14 -3.47
CA PRO A 303 -6.03 -5.36 -3.82
C PRO A 303 -5.34 -6.17 -4.94
N VAL A 304 -5.43 -7.50 -4.88
CA VAL A 304 -4.96 -8.39 -5.96
C VAL A 304 -6.07 -8.66 -6.99
N ILE A 305 -5.86 -8.27 -8.25
CA ILE A 305 -6.79 -8.51 -9.35
C ILE A 305 -6.12 -9.46 -10.37
N GLU A 306 -6.87 -10.36 -10.99
CA GLU A 306 -6.31 -11.26 -12.00
C GLU A 306 -5.57 -10.50 -13.13
N GLY A 307 -4.44 -11.06 -13.56
CA GLY A 307 -3.55 -10.46 -14.56
C GLY A 307 -2.63 -9.36 -14.05
N ASP A 308 -2.79 -8.88 -12.81
CA ASP A 308 -1.89 -7.90 -12.21
C ASP A 308 -0.63 -8.59 -11.64
N SER A 309 0.46 -7.84 -11.52
CA SER A 309 1.68 -8.31 -10.86
C SER A 309 1.50 -8.27 -9.35
N VAL A 310 1.71 -9.39 -8.67
CA VAL A 310 1.63 -9.54 -7.22
C VAL A 310 3.04 -9.66 -6.66
N THR A 311 3.31 -8.92 -5.59
CA THR A 311 4.54 -9.05 -4.81
C THR A 311 4.19 -9.42 -3.38
N LEU A 312 4.75 -10.54 -2.91
CA LEU A 312 4.79 -10.91 -1.49
C LEU A 312 6.17 -10.55 -0.94
N THR A 313 6.19 -9.87 0.19
CA THR A 313 7.43 -9.45 0.87
C THR A 313 7.52 -10.16 2.20
N ALA A 314 8.58 -10.92 2.41
CA ALA A 314 8.94 -11.52 3.69
C ALA A 314 9.92 -10.62 4.44
N THR A 315 9.68 -10.44 5.74
CA THR A 315 10.59 -9.71 6.64
C THR A 315 11.02 -10.64 7.75
N ALA A 316 12.32 -10.93 7.84
CA ALA A 316 12.93 -11.74 8.88
C ALA A 316 13.55 -10.85 9.97
N ASN A 317 13.57 -11.33 11.22
CA ASN A 317 14.25 -10.67 12.34
C ASN A 317 15.71 -11.14 12.54
N ILE A 318 16.26 -11.86 11.57
CA ILE A 318 17.63 -12.38 11.59
C ILE A 318 18.37 -11.92 10.33
N THR A 319 19.67 -11.71 10.45
CA THR A 319 20.56 -11.40 9.32
C THR A 319 20.87 -12.66 8.51
N ASP A 320 21.19 -12.52 7.22
CA ASP A 320 21.50 -13.62 6.30
C ASP A 320 20.41 -14.71 6.19
N ALA A 321 19.15 -14.36 6.43
CA ALA A 321 18.03 -15.28 6.28
C ALA A 321 17.98 -15.85 4.85
N ILE A 322 18.05 -17.18 4.73
CA ILE A 322 17.76 -17.86 3.47
C ILE A 322 16.26 -18.09 3.42
N PHE A 323 15.60 -17.43 2.47
CA PHE A 323 14.16 -17.57 2.24
C PHE A 323 13.88 -18.81 1.39
N LEU A 324 12.80 -19.51 1.71
CA LEU A 324 12.29 -20.62 0.93
C LEU A 324 10.77 -20.49 0.82
N TRP A 325 10.29 -20.16 -0.37
CA TRP A 325 8.86 -20.03 -0.66
C TRP A 325 8.24 -21.35 -1.14
N GLU A 326 7.06 -21.66 -0.62
CA GLU A 326 6.24 -22.79 -1.00
C GLU A 326 4.79 -22.30 -1.24
N GLN A 327 4.19 -22.63 -2.38
CA GLN A 327 2.76 -22.44 -2.59
C GLN A 327 2.00 -23.59 -1.93
N THR A 328 1.08 -23.28 -1.02
CA THR A 328 0.35 -24.28 -0.22
C THR A 328 -1.06 -24.55 -0.74
N SER A 329 -1.65 -23.65 -1.54
CA SER A 329 -2.97 -23.85 -2.17
C SER A 329 -3.17 -23.00 -3.44
N GLY A 330 -4.23 -23.30 -4.19
CA GLY A 330 -4.56 -22.64 -5.45
C GLY A 330 -3.91 -23.29 -6.67
N ALA A 331 -4.10 -22.70 -7.85
CA ALA A 331 -3.44 -23.15 -9.07
C ALA A 331 -1.97 -22.70 -9.10
N ASP A 332 -1.08 -23.52 -9.66
CA ASP A 332 0.36 -23.21 -9.77
C ASP A 332 0.62 -21.82 -10.38
N VAL A 333 1.26 -20.93 -9.62
CA VAL A 333 1.79 -19.67 -10.14
C VAL A 333 3.28 -19.84 -10.46
N LYS A 334 3.70 -19.59 -11.71
CA LYS A 334 5.11 -19.73 -12.16
C LYS A 334 5.55 -18.47 -12.94
N PRO A 335 6.82 -18.03 -12.81
CA PRO A 335 7.88 -18.56 -11.94
C PRO A 335 7.76 -18.09 -10.48
N VAL A 336 8.26 -18.89 -9.54
CA VAL A 336 8.46 -18.53 -8.12
C VAL A 336 9.97 -18.31 -7.97
N ASP A 337 10.41 -17.09 -7.67
CA ASP A 337 11.78 -16.87 -7.19
C ASP A 337 11.81 -17.33 -5.73
N THR A 338 12.52 -18.43 -5.45
CA THR A 338 12.38 -19.14 -4.17
C THR A 338 13.34 -18.65 -3.10
N ASP A 339 14.40 -17.93 -3.47
CA ASP A 339 15.56 -17.71 -2.61
C ASP A 339 15.71 -16.22 -2.20
N SER A 340 14.70 -15.40 -2.55
CA SER A 340 14.65 -13.97 -2.25
C SER A 340 13.63 -13.65 -1.16
N ALA A 341 13.85 -12.55 -0.44
CA ALA A 341 12.87 -11.96 0.49
C ALA A 341 11.56 -11.55 -0.21
N THR A 342 11.58 -11.41 -1.55
CA THR A 342 10.40 -11.08 -2.34
C THR A 342 10.03 -12.22 -3.28
N LEU A 343 8.76 -12.61 -3.28
CA LEU A 343 8.17 -13.50 -4.28
C LEU A 343 7.25 -12.68 -5.20
N THR A 344 7.57 -12.64 -6.49
CA THR A 344 6.77 -11.93 -7.51
C THR A 344 6.17 -12.90 -8.52
N PHE A 345 4.89 -12.75 -8.84
CA PHE A 345 4.19 -13.53 -9.88
C PHE A 345 3.05 -12.73 -10.50
N ILE A 346 2.51 -13.21 -11.62
CA ILE A 346 1.29 -12.63 -12.22
C ILE A 346 0.08 -13.38 -11.66
N ALA A 347 -0.89 -12.64 -11.12
CA ALA A 347 -2.13 -13.21 -10.60
C ALA A 347 -2.81 -14.04 -11.71
N PRO A 348 -3.09 -15.33 -11.47
CA PRO A 348 -3.67 -16.20 -12.48
C PRO A 348 -5.10 -15.76 -12.80
N LYS A 349 -5.57 -16.16 -13.98
CA LYS A 349 -6.97 -15.97 -14.35
C LYS A 349 -7.88 -16.84 -13.45
N VAL A 350 -8.90 -16.23 -12.87
CA VAL A 350 -9.89 -16.89 -12.01
C VAL A 350 -11.29 -16.69 -12.59
N THR A 351 -12.24 -17.56 -12.25
CA THR A 351 -13.65 -17.44 -12.69
C THR A 351 -14.58 -16.90 -11.60
N MET A 352 -14.03 -16.68 -10.42
CA MET A 352 -14.61 -16.03 -9.24
C MET A 352 -13.47 -15.72 -8.28
N ASP A 353 -13.70 -14.85 -7.29
CA ASP A 353 -12.73 -14.56 -6.23
C ASP A 353 -12.20 -15.87 -5.62
N THR A 354 -10.88 -16.08 -5.70
CA THR A 354 -10.24 -17.34 -5.33
C THR A 354 -9.03 -17.08 -4.44
N ASP A 355 -8.90 -17.86 -3.38
CA ASP A 355 -7.79 -17.75 -2.43
C ASP A 355 -6.57 -18.58 -2.87
N PHE A 356 -5.38 -18.03 -2.67
CA PHE A 356 -4.08 -18.64 -2.93
C PHE A 356 -3.22 -18.58 -1.66
N GLY A 357 -2.75 -19.74 -1.22
CA GLY A 357 -1.93 -19.90 -0.01
C GLY A 357 -0.45 -19.98 -0.33
N PHE A 358 0.35 -19.30 0.48
CA PHE A 358 1.82 -19.30 0.40
C PHE A 358 2.42 -19.45 1.79
N LYS A 359 3.56 -20.13 1.85
CA LYS A 359 4.38 -20.30 3.03
C LYS A 359 5.80 -19.82 2.73
N VAL A 360 6.38 -19.06 3.66
CA VAL A 360 7.81 -18.76 3.64
C VAL A 360 8.47 -19.44 4.83
N THR A 361 9.61 -20.06 4.60
CA THR A 361 10.50 -20.58 5.65
C THR A 361 11.81 -19.83 5.60
N ILE A 362 12.33 -19.43 6.76
CA ILE A 362 13.66 -18.86 6.91
C ILE A 362 14.57 -19.84 7.66
N ASN A 363 15.83 -19.93 7.23
CA ASN A 363 16.90 -20.59 7.98
C ASN A 363 17.98 -19.58 8.31
N ASP A 364 18.55 -19.63 9.51
CA ASP A 364 19.81 -18.95 9.84
C ASP A 364 21.03 -19.84 9.51
N SER A 365 22.23 -19.24 9.59
CA SER A 365 23.52 -19.93 9.40
C SER A 365 23.85 -20.95 10.51
N GLN A 366 22.98 -21.10 11.51
CA GLN A 366 23.11 -22.00 12.66
C GLN A 366 21.95 -23.01 12.78
N GLU A 367 21.21 -23.25 11.69
CA GLU A 367 20.09 -24.20 11.53
C GLU A 367 18.79 -23.90 12.30
N ALA A 368 18.64 -22.73 12.92
CA ALA A 368 17.36 -22.31 13.50
C ALA A 368 16.37 -21.91 12.40
N LYS A 369 15.08 -22.29 12.57
CA LYS A 369 14.05 -22.17 11.54
C LYS A 369 12.81 -21.44 12.04
N ALA A 370 12.25 -20.60 11.20
CA ALA A 370 10.91 -20.06 11.38
C ALA A 370 10.13 -20.11 10.07
N ASN A 371 8.81 -20.15 10.16
CA ASN A 371 7.93 -20.10 8.99
C ASN A 371 6.68 -19.29 9.28
N ASN A 372 6.06 -18.80 8.21
CA ASN A 372 4.78 -18.11 8.26
C ASN A 372 3.98 -18.41 6.99
N GLU A 373 2.67 -18.24 7.05
CA GLU A 373 1.75 -18.52 5.96
C GLU A 373 0.84 -17.31 5.69
N ILE A 374 0.52 -17.06 4.43
CA ILE A 374 -0.42 -16.04 3.99
C ILE A 374 -1.41 -16.63 2.99
N SER A 375 -2.66 -16.17 3.04
CA SER A 375 -3.68 -16.44 2.02
C SER A 375 -4.08 -15.12 1.37
N ILE A 376 -3.90 -14.99 0.06
CA ILE A 376 -4.33 -13.82 -0.71
C ILE A 376 -5.57 -14.17 -1.52
N THR A 377 -6.49 -13.22 -1.70
CA THR A 377 -7.68 -13.41 -2.54
C THR A 377 -7.46 -12.73 -3.89
N VAL A 378 -7.31 -13.50 -4.96
CA VAL A 378 -7.29 -12.94 -6.32
C VAL A 378 -8.72 -12.61 -6.72
N LYS A 379 -8.99 -11.32 -6.93
CA LYS A 379 -10.28 -10.83 -7.42
C LYS A 379 -10.43 -11.09 -8.91
N ASP A 380 -11.58 -11.63 -9.29
CA ASP A 380 -11.94 -11.77 -10.70
C ASP A 380 -12.10 -10.38 -11.33
N LYS A 381 -11.45 -10.15 -12.48
CA LYS A 381 -11.50 -8.90 -13.23
C LYS A 381 -12.75 -8.90 -14.09
N PHE A 382 -13.90 -9.05 -13.45
CA PHE A 382 -15.18 -8.97 -14.12
C PHE A 382 -15.52 -7.50 -14.41
N ILE A 383 -15.33 -7.06 -15.67
CA ILE A 383 -16.01 -5.86 -16.15
C ILE A 383 -17.49 -6.22 -16.32
N ALA A 384 -18.30 -5.94 -15.30
CA ALA A 384 -19.76 -5.93 -15.39
C ALA A 384 -20.21 -4.82 -16.37
N SER A 385 -20.12 -5.08 -17.68
CA SER A 385 -20.96 -4.39 -18.65
C SER A 385 -22.40 -4.85 -18.40
N PRO A 386 -23.40 -3.96 -18.33
CA PRO A 386 -24.77 -4.39 -18.05
C PRO A 386 -25.21 -5.41 -19.09
N PHE A 387 -25.62 -6.59 -18.62
CA PHE A 387 -26.17 -7.66 -19.44
C PHE A 387 -27.40 -7.15 -20.19
N ARG A 388 -27.31 -7.05 -21.52
CA ARG A 388 -28.35 -6.49 -22.39
C ARG A 388 -28.73 -7.52 -23.44
N LEU A 389 -30.03 -7.75 -23.54
CA LEU A 389 -30.67 -8.51 -24.62
C LEU A 389 -31.55 -7.54 -25.39
N ASP A 390 -31.50 -7.50 -26.71
CA ASP A 390 -32.47 -6.78 -27.54
C ASP A 390 -33.03 -7.71 -28.62
N ILE A 391 -34.29 -7.48 -29.00
CA ILE A 391 -34.98 -8.23 -30.04
C ILE A 391 -35.34 -7.26 -31.16
N ALA A 392 -34.74 -7.42 -32.33
CA ALA A 392 -35.18 -6.71 -33.53
C ALA A 392 -36.42 -7.41 -34.10
N ALA A 393 -37.54 -6.70 -34.20
CA ALA A 393 -38.82 -7.27 -34.60
C ALA A 393 -39.66 -6.33 -35.46
N VAL A 394 -40.46 -6.93 -36.35
CA VAL A 394 -41.54 -6.24 -37.06
C VAL A 394 -42.80 -6.30 -36.19
N SER A 395 -43.50 -5.18 -36.00
CA SER A 395 -44.67 -5.10 -35.11
C SER A 395 -45.97 -5.64 -35.73
N VAL A 396 -46.05 -5.68 -37.06
CA VAL A 396 -47.23 -6.12 -37.81
C VAL A 396 -46.81 -6.88 -39.06
N VAL A 397 -47.44 -8.02 -39.32
CA VAL A 397 -47.18 -8.89 -40.47
C VAL A 397 -48.51 -9.41 -41.05
N SER A 398 -48.58 -9.71 -42.36
CA SER A 398 -49.75 -10.37 -42.96
C SER A 398 -49.62 -11.89 -42.87
N GLU A 399 -50.73 -12.61 -42.97
CA GLU A 399 -50.72 -14.09 -43.01
C GLU A 399 -49.77 -14.65 -44.08
N ALA A 400 -49.26 -15.86 -43.85
CA ALA A 400 -48.36 -16.58 -44.75
C ALA A 400 -47.01 -15.90 -45.08
N GLN A 401 -46.76 -14.69 -44.57
CA GLN A 401 -45.48 -14.00 -44.73
C GLN A 401 -44.43 -14.59 -43.79
N GLN A 402 -43.18 -14.66 -44.26
CA GLN A 402 -42.04 -15.06 -43.44
C GLN A 402 -41.65 -13.93 -42.48
N VAL A 403 -41.41 -14.29 -41.21
CA VAL A 403 -40.96 -13.39 -40.14
C VAL A 403 -39.60 -13.87 -39.64
N SER A 404 -38.71 -12.91 -39.39
CA SER A 404 -37.45 -13.12 -38.67
C SER A 404 -37.41 -12.25 -37.42
N LEU A 405 -37.07 -12.86 -36.29
CA LEU A 405 -36.82 -12.21 -35.00
C LEU A 405 -35.36 -12.47 -34.60
N ILE A 406 -34.58 -11.41 -34.43
CA ILE A 406 -33.14 -11.53 -34.14
C ILE A 406 -32.86 -11.06 -32.72
N GLY A 407 -32.32 -11.95 -31.90
CA GLY A 407 -31.82 -11.64 -30.56
C GLY A 407 -30.34 -11.27 -30.56
N SER A 408 -30.01 -10.08 -30.05
CA SER A 408 -28.62 -9.65 -29.83
C SER A 408 -28.30 -9.58 -28.34
N SER A 409 -27.21 -10.23 -27.92
CA SER A 409 -26.73 -10.25 -26.53
C SER A 409 -25.25 -9.85 -26.46
N ASN A 410 -24.85 -9.19 -25.38
CA ASN A 410 -23.45 -8.88 -25.07
C ASN A 410 -22.80 -9.89 -24.09
N GLY A 411 -23.49 -10.98 -23.74
CA GLY A 411 -22.95 -12.03 -22.87
C GLY A 411 -21.87 -12.87 -23.55
N ASP A 412 -20.91 -13.39 -22.77
CA ASP A 412 -19.88 -14.30 -23.29
C ASP A 412 -20.50 -15.66 -23.64
N LYS A 413 -20.19 -16.14 -24.86
CA LYS A 413 -20.72 -17.38 -25.46
C LYS A 413 -22.23 -17.61 -25.21
N PRO A 414 -23.11 -16.74 -25.73
CA PRO A 414 -24.52 -16.79 -25.41
C PRO A 414 -25.19 -18.04 -25.97
N THR A 415 -26.07 -18.65 -25.19
CA THR A 415 -27.00 -19.69 -25.63
C THR A 415 -28.42 -19.14 -25.64
N TYR A 416 -29.19 -19.49 -26.66
CA TYR A 416 -30.51 -18.89 -26.93
C TYR A 416 -31.61 -19.94 -26.73
N GLN A 417 -32.78 -19.51 -26.25
CA GLN A 417 -33.97 -20.34 -26.17
C GLN A 417 -35.22 -19.51 -26.41
N TRP A 418 -35.90 -19.77 -27.52
CA TRP A 418 -37.19 -19.19 -27.88
C TRP A 418 -38.35 -20.04 -27.40
N ALA A 419 -39.46 -19.39 -27.03
CA ALA A 419 -40.74 -20.02 -26.76
C ALA A 419 -41.89 -19.13 -27.22
N GLN A 420 -42.93 -19.72 -27.84
CA GLN A 420 -44.19 -19.02 -28.05
C GLN A 420 -44.95 -18.97 -26.73
N THR A 421 -45.36 -17.78 -26.30
CA THR A 421 -46.03 -17.56 -25.01
C THR A 421 -47.52 -17.29 -25.14
N ALA A 422 -47.99 -16.79 -26.29
CA ALA A 422 -49.41 -16.56 -26.54
C ALA A 422 -49.76 -16.52 -28.05
N GLY A 423 -51.06 -16.57 -28.34
CA GLY A 423 -51.61 -16.37 -29.68
C GLY A 423 -51.78 -17.65 -30.52
N PRO A 424 -52.21 -17.51 -31.79
CA PRO A 424 -52.34 -18.61 -32.73
C PRO A 424 -51.04 -19.42 -32.87
N LYS A 425 -51.13 -20.75 -32.88
CA LYS A 425 -49.97 -21.64 -32.90
C LYS A 425 -49.10 -21.41 -34.13
N VAL A 426 -47.79 -21.22 -33.92
CA VAL A 426 -46.78 -21.09 -34.98
C VAL A 426 -45.88 -22.32 -35.00
N ASN A 427 -45.57 -22.83 -36.20
CA ASN A 427 -44.58 -23.90 -36.36
C ASN A 427 -43.17 -23.29 -36.39
N LEU A 428 -42.34 -23.62 -35.39
CA LEU A 428 -40.97 -23.11 -35.26
C LEU A 428 -39.98 -24.19 -35.68
N ALA A 429 -39.07 -23.87 -36.61
CA ALA A 429 -38.09 -24.82 -37.13
C ALA A 429 -36.88 -25.02 -36.18
N SER A 430 -36.52 -23.99 -35.42
CA SER A 430 -35.44 -24.00 -34.43
C SER A 430 -35.77 -23.01 -33.32
N THR A 431 -35.44 -23.35 -32.08
CA THR A 431 -35.63 -22.46 -30.92
C THR A 431 -34.32 -22.07 -30.23
N THR A 432 -33.18 -22.60 -30.67
CA THR A 432 -31.90 -22.47 -29.96
C THR A 432 -30.88 -21.56 -30.63
N GLN A 433 -31.27 -20.94 -31.75
CA GLN A 433 -30.43 -20.01 -32.50
C GLN A 433 -30.75 -18.56 -32.12
N ALA A 434 -29.80 -17.65 -32.39
CA ALA A 434 -29.98 -16.22 -32.17
C ALA A 434 -31.13 -15.62 -33.00
N GLU A 435 -31.39 -16.20 -34.18
CA GLU A 435 -32.48 -15.84 -35.08
C GLU A 435 -33.59 -16.89 -35.04
N LEU A 436 -34.84 -16.43 -34.84
CA LEU A 436 -36.05 -17.24 -34.97
C LEU A 436 -36.76 -16.88 -36.27
N VAL A 437 -36.88 -17.86 -37.18
CA VAL A 437 -37.57 -17.72 -38.46
C VAL A 437 -38.83 -18.58 -38.48
N PHE A 438 -39.96 -18.00 -38.86
CA PHE A 438 -41.23 -18.71 -38.99
C PHE A 438 -42.13 -18.08 -40.06
N THR A 439 -43.20 -18.79 -40.43
CA THR A 439 -44.26 -18.28 -41.31
C THR A 439 -45.46 -17.85 -40.48
N ALA A 440 -45.97 -16.63 -40.68
CA ALA A 440 -47.12 -16.11 -39.97
C ALA A 440 -48.35 -17.03 -40.17
N PRO A 441 -49.04 -17.42 -39.09
CA PRO A 441 -50.17 -18.36 -39.16
C PRO A 441 -51.38 -17.72 -39.84
N SER A 442 -52.24 -18.53 -40.46
CA SER A 442 -53.55 -18.08 -40.92
C SER A 442 -54.46 -17.76 -39.73
N VAL A 443 -55.16 -16.64 -39.80
CA VAL A 443 -55.99 -16.13 -38.69
C VAL A 443 -57.32 -15.61 -39.22
N SER A 444 -58.43 -15.91 -38.54
CA SER A 444 -59.77 -15.45 -38.96
C SER A 444 -60.07 -13.98 -38.63
N LEU A 445 -59.21 -13.35 -37.82
CA LEU A 445 -59.21 -11.92 -37.46
C LEU A 445 -57.81 -11.51 -37.00
N ASP A 446 -57.50 -10.22 -37.07
CA ASP A 446 -56.20 -9.66 -36.63
C ASP A 446 -55.85 -10.15 -35.21
N SER A 447 -54.81 -10.95 -35.10
CA SER A 447 -54.47 -11.67 -33.87
C SER A 447 -53.03 -11.41 -33.46
N MET A 448 -52.81 -11.27 -32.15
CA MET A 448 -51.47 -11.11 -31.60
C MET A 448 -50.81 -12.46 -31.36
N VAL A 449 -49.54 -12.58 -31.76
CA VAL A 449 -48.64 -13.69 -31.42
C VAL A 449 -47.52 -13.13 -30.54
N SER A 450 -47.21 -13.84 -29.45
CA SER A 450 -46.18 -13.43 -28.49
C SER A 450 -45.10 -14.50 -28.34
N PHE A 451 -43.84 -14.07 -28.27
CA PHE A 451 -42.68 -14.93 -28.03
C PHE A 451 -41.84 -14.39 -26.89
N SER A 452 -41.18 -15.29 -26.16
CA SER A 452 -40.09 -14.96 -25.24
C SER A 452 -38.76 -15.52 -25.75
N LEU A 453 -37.70 -14.73 -25.65
CA LEU A 453 -36.33 -15.17 -25.81
C LEU A 453 -35.63 -15.14 -24.45
N THR A 454 -35.14 -16.29 -24.01
CA THR A 454 -34.23 -16.42 -22.87
C THR A 454 -32.82 -16.62 -23.39
N VAL A 455 -31.88 -15.81 -22.92
CA VAL A 455 -30.44 -15.98 -23.20
C VAL A 455 -29.71 -16.32 -21.91
N LYS A 456 -28.88 -17.36 -21.98
CA LYS A 456 -27.99 -17.78 -20.90
C LYS A 456 -26.54 -17.57 -21.32
N ASP A 457 -25.73 -16.95 -20.47
CA ASP A 457 -24.29 -16.81 -20.70
C ASP A 457 -23.50 -18.05 -20.23
N SER A 458 -22.18 -18.03 -20.39
CA SER A 458 -21.30 -19.11 -19.93
C SER A 458 -21.21 -19.27 -18.41
N LEU A 459 -21.80 -18.36 -17.63
CA LEU A 459 -21.86 -18.37 -16.16
C LEU A 459 -23.27 -18.71 -15.65
N ASP A 460 -24.13 -19.20 -16.54
CA ASP A 460 -25.50 -19.61 -16.25
C ASP A 460 -26.47 -18.48 -15.86
N GLN A 461 -26.09 -17.21 -16.03
CA GLN A 461 -26.99 -16.08 -15.81
C GLN A 461 -28.02 -15.99 -16.93
N THR A 462 -29.27 -15.65 -16.58
CA THR A 462 -30.37 -15.61 -17.55
C THR A 462 -31.06 -14.25 -17.61
N ILE A 463 -31.40 -13.83 -18.83
CA ILE A 463 -32.29 -12.70 -19.09
C ILE A 463 -33.35 -13.15 -20.08
N THR A 464 -34.59 -12.73 -19.85
CA THR A 464 -35.71 -13.03 -20.74
C THR A 464 -36.38 -11.74 -21.20
N LYS A 465 -36.60 -11.62 -22.51
CA LYS A 465 -37.42 -10.56 -23.11
C LYS A 465 -38.56 -11.15 -23.92
N THR A 466 -39.68 -10.42 -23.92
CA THR A 466 -40.88 -10.77 -24.70
C THR A 466 -41.01 -9.84 -25.89
N VAL A 467 -41.48 -10.37 -27.02
CA VAL A 467 -41.83 -9.64 -28.23
C VAL A 467 -43.23 -10.03 -28.68
N ASN A 468 -44.00 -9.04 -29.13
CA ASN A 468 -45.38 -9.21 -29.60
C ASN A 468 -45.48 -8.75 -31.06
N LEU A 469 -46.18 -9.53 -31.88
CA LEU A 469 -46.43 -9.25 -33.29
C LEU A 469 -47.93 -9.35 -33.57
N THR A 470 -48.47 -8.43 -34.37
CA THR A 470 -49.85 -8.53 -34.86
C THR A 470 -49.86 -9.19 -36.24
N VAL A 471 -50.57 -10.31 -36.38
CA VAL A 471 -50.82 -10.98 -37.66
C VAL A 471 -52.14 -10.46 -38.22
N ARG A 472 -52.10 -9.79 -39.37
CA ARG A 472 -53.29 -9.26 -40.04
C ARG A 472 -53.99 -10.34 -40.83
N ASN A 473 -55.30 -10.45 -40.63
CA ASN A 473 -56.16 -11.22 -41.51
C ASN A 473 -56.30 -10.47 -42.85
N THR A 474 -55.97 -11.15 -43.93
CA THR A 474 -56.06 -10.69 -45.32
C THR A 474 -57.32 -11.19 -46.03
N ASP A 475 -58.07 -12.12 -45.43
CA ASP A 475 -59.42 -12.52 -45.87
C ASP A 475 -60.45 -11.43 -45.51
N LEU A 476 -60.39 -10.29 -46.20
CA LEU A 476 -61.46 -9.31 -46.23
C LEU A 476 -62.62 -9.87 -47.06
N THR A 477 -63.51 -10.64 -46.43
CA THR A 477 -64.84 -10.85 -47.02
C THR A 477 -65.62 -9.55 -46.91
N THR A 478 -65.78 -8.87 -48.04
CA THR A 478 -66.67 -7.72 -48.21
C THR A 478 -68.07 -8.03 -47.68
N PRO A 479 -68.71 -7.14 -46.90
CA PRO A 479 -70.10 -7.32 -46.48
C PRO A 479 -71.03 -7.18 -47.68
N THR A 480 -71.73 -8.25 -48.06
CA THR A 480 -72.88 -8.16 -48.95
C THR A 480 -74.11 -7.70 -48.16
N GLU A 481 -74.51 -6.44 -48.38
CA GLU A 481 -75.82 -5.85 -48.03
C GLU A 481 -76.95 -6.42 -48.94
N PRO A 482 -78.24 -6.16 -48.67
CA PRO A 482 -79.27 -7.19 -48.53
C PRO A 482 -80.27 -7.26 -49.70
N THR A 483 -80.89 -8.43 -49.90
CA THR A 483 -82.13 -8.54 -50.68
C THR A 483 -83.30 -9.02 -49.81
N LYS A 484 -84.30 -8.14 -49.69
CA LYS A 484 -85.67 -8.31 -49.17
C LYS A 484 -86.61 -8.52 -50.37
N PRO A 485 -87.88 -9.00 -50.28
CA PRO A 485 -88.55 -9.97 -49.40
C PRO A 485 -89.30 -11.10 -50.19
N THR A 486 -89.79 -12.14 -49.50
CA THR A 486 -91.13 -12.70 -49.79
C THR A 486 -91.84 -13.09 -48.50
N THR A 487 -93.07 -12.61 -48.39
CA THR A 487 -94.07 -12.75 -47.32
C THR A 487 -94.87 -14.04 -47.44
N GLU A 488 -95.12 -14.71 -46.30
CA GLU A 488 -96.44 -15.03 -45.70
C GLU A 488 -96.21 -15.80 -44.36
N SER A 489 -96.56 -15.22 -43.20
CA SER A 489 -97.78 -15.45 -42.39
C SER A 489 -97.77 -16.81 -41.66
N SER A 490 -97.92 -17.00 -40.34
CA SER A 490 -98.43 -16.26 -39.15
C SER A 490 -97.81 -16.96 -37.90
N GLY A 491 -97.78 -16.52 -36.65
CA GLY A 491 -98.31 -15.40 -35.87
C GLY A 491 -98.10 -15.74 -34.36
N GLY A 492 -97.92 -14.72 -33.51
CA GLY A 492 -97.88 -14.82 -32.03
C GLY A 492 -96.69 -14.06 -31.40
N ALA A 493 -96.83 -12.75 -31.09
CA ALA A 493 -97.14 -12.17 -29.77
C ALA A 493 -96.02 -12.32 -28.71
N LEU A 494 -95.64 -11.39 -27.84
CA LEU A 494 -95.68 -9.90 -27.69
C LEU A 494 -95.00 -9.65 -26.31
N GLY A 495 -94.19 -8.60 -26.15
CA GLY A 495 -93.74 -8.09 -24.84
C GLY A 495 -92.24 -7.78 -24.80
N SER A 496 -91.71 -6.54 -24.79
CA SER A 496 -91.96 -5.28 -24.07
C SER A 496 -90.81 -4.96 -23.09
N LEU A 497 -90.41 -3.67 -23.09
CA LEU A 497 -89.52 -2.91 -22.18
C LEU A 497 -88.01 -2.90 -22.54
N TRP A 498 -87.37 -1.82 -23.02
CA TRP A 498 -87.19 -0.40 -22.60
C TRP A 498 -86.26 -0.15 -21.38
N ILE A 499 -85.25 0.71 -21.64
CA ILE A 499 -84.49 1.61 -20.73
C ILE A 499 -83.44 0.92 -19.83
N GLY A 500 -82.19 1.36 -19.69
CA GLY A 500 -81.47 2.51 -20.24
C GLY A 500 -80.18 2.79 -19.45
N VAL A 501 -79.46 3.83 -19.91
CA VAL A 501 -78.69 4.81 -19.11
C VAL A 501 -77.28 4.40 -18.59
N LEU A 502 -76.29 4.94 -19.31
CA LEU A 502 -74.95 5.44 -18.90
C LEU A 502 -74.97 6.32 -17.65
N VAL A 503 -73.77 6.59 -17.05
CA VAL A 503 -73.39 7.62 -16.02
C VAL A 503 -72.86 6.94 -14.75
N LEU A 504 -71.73 7.24 -14.08
CA LEU A 504 -70.67 8.27 -14.03
C LEU A 504 -69.48 7.60 -13.26
N LEU A 505 -68.21 7.85 -13.58
CA LEU A 505 -67.32 8.90 -13.02
C LEU A 505 -66.99 8.73 -11.52
N GLY A 506 -65.68 8.80 -11.19
CA GLY A 506 -65.21 9.04 -9.81
C GLY A 506 -63.92 8.30 -9.46
N LEU A 507 -62.76 8.78 -9.92
CA LEU A 507 -61.79 9.53 -9.12
C LEU A 507 -60.94 8.72 -8.10
N ARG A 508 -59.67 8.55 -8.51
CA ARG A 508 -58.41 8.76 -7.76
C ARG A 508 -58.50 8.83 -6.22
N ARG A 509 -57.60 8.08 -5.58
CA ARG A 509 -56.74 8.60 -4.51
C ARG A 509 -55.36 7.91 -4.49
N ARG A 510 -54.31 8.72 -4.64
CA ARG A 510 -52.95 8.44 -4.17
C ARG A 510 -52.94 8.58 -2.65
N ILE A 511 -52.25 7.69 -1.94
CA ILE A 511 -51.53 8.02 -0.71
C ILE A 511 -50.16 7.32 -0.77
N ARG A 512 -49.20 8.04 -0.19
CA ARG A 512 -47.75 7.88 -0.08
C ARG A 512 -47.17 6.47 -0.04
#